data_AF-A0A0M2LNS7-F1
#
_entry.id   AF-A0A0M2LNS7-F1
#
_cell.length_a   1.000
_cell.length_b   1.000
_cell.length_c   1.000
_cell.angle_alpha   90.00
_cell.angle_beta   90.00
_cell.angle_gamma   90.00
#
_symmetry.space_group_name_H-M   'P 1'
#
loop_
_entity.id
_entity.type
_entity.pdbx_description
1 polymer ?
#
loop_
_entity_poly.entity_id
_entity_poly.type
_entity_poly.pdbx_seq_one_letter_code
_entity_poly.pdbx_strand_id
1 'polypeptide(L)'
;MSDERTTTETAETVAAHRPAREGEGLFAPRSDRAHPLTIPVFVVSAILVFGGFYLMGLAPSIAGAELWLFLAGILVDTIGFWIAFGWWQARDL
;
A
#
# COMPACT_ATOMS: atom_id res chain seq x y z
N MET A 1 -19.83 -64.01 16.42
CA MET A 1 -20.09 -63.30 15.14
C MET A 1 -20.91 -62.08 15.50
N SER A 2 -20.40 -60.89 15.16
CA SER A 2 -21.02 -59.55 15.35
C SER A 2 -20.81 -58.90 16.72
N ASP A 3 -19.71 -58.14 16.90
CA ASP A 3 -19.69 -56.93 17.78
C ASP A 3 -18.38 -56.10 17.64
N GLU A 4 -17.90 -55.86 16.41
CA GLU A 4 -16.67 -55.06 16.21
C GLU A 4 -16.78 -54.01 15.09
N ARG A 5 -17.95 -53.85 14.46
CA ARG A 5 -18.13 -52.91 13.33
C ARG A 5 -18.75 -51.56 13.68
N THR A 6 -19.28 -51.39 14.89
CA THR A 6 -20.07 -50.20 15.21
C THR A 6 -19.23 -49.07 15.83
N THR A 7 -18.03 -49.36 16.33
CA THR A 7 -17.19 -48.37 17.04
C THR A 7 -16.31 -47.55 16.09
N THR A 8 -16.00 -48.05 14.89
CA THR A 8 -15.16 -47.35 13.91
C THR A 8 -15.93 -46.34 13.04
N GLU A 9 -17.24 -46.50 12.85
CA GLU A 9 -18.04 -45.60 12.00
C GLU A 9 -18.30 -44.24 12.66
N THR A 10 -18.30 -44.20 14.00
CA THR A 10 -18.55 -42.96 14.75
C THR A 10 -17.30 -42.08 14.84
N ALA A 11 -16.08 -42.66 14.77
CA ALA A 11 -14.84 -41.89 14.81
C ALA A 11 -14.56 -41.16 13.48
N GLU A 12 -14.98 -41.74 12.35
CA GLU A 12 -14.77 -41.14 11.03
C GLU A 12 -15.80 -40.03 10.75
N THR A 13 -17.03 -40.17 11.24
CA THR A 13 -18.10 -39.16 11.06
C THR A 13 -17.88 -37.90 11.92
N VAL A 14 -17.24 -38.01 13.09
CA VAL A 14 -16.92 -36.84 13.93
C VAL A 14 -15.71 -36.04 13.40
N ALA A 15 -14.82 -36.68 12.63
CA ALA A 15 -13.70 -35.99 11.98
C ALA A 15 -14.16 -35.05 10.83
N ALA A 16 -15.36 -35.26 10.29
CA ALA A 16 -15.91 -34.46 9.19
C ALA A 16 -16.61 -33.16 9.63
N HIS A 17 -16.75 -32.89 10.94
CA HIS A 17 -17.33 -31.64 11.45
C HIS A 17 -16.33 -30.76 12.23
N ARG A 18 -15.05 -30.84 11.89
CA ARG A 18 -14.14 -29.74 12.19
C ARG A 18 -14.51 -28.62 11.23
N PRO A 19 -14.92 -27.42 11.67
CA PRO A 19 -14.95 -26.29 10.75
C PRO A 19 -13.52 -26.19 10.23
N ALA A 20 -13.34 -26.50 8.96
CA ALA A 20 -12.26 -25.95 8.18
C ALA A 20 -12.48 -24.43 8.18
N ARG A 21 -12.15 -23.77 9.30
CA ARG A 21 -11.37 -22.55 9.26
C ARG A 21 -9.95 -23.04 9.04
N GLU A 22 -9.66 -23.61 7.87
CA GLU A 22 -9.27 -22.80 6.72
C GLU A 22 -8.39 -21.68 7.24
N GLY A 23 -7.17 -22.09 7.63
CA GLY A 23 -6.01 -21.23 7.58
C GLY A 23 -5.74 -20.84 6.13
N GLU A 24 -6.72 -20.19 5.50
CA GLU A 24 -6.59 -19.51 4.23
C GLU A 24 -5.53 -18.42 4.42
N GLY A 25 -4.31 -18.78 4.04
CA GLY A 25 -3.43 -17.85 3.38
C GLY A 25 -2.51 -17.01 4.27
N LEU A 26 -2.10 -17.48 5.45
CA LEU A 26 -0.96 -16.83 6.13
C LEU A 26 0.37 -17.07 5.38
N PHE A 27 0.44 -18.16 4.60
CA PHE A 27 1.58 -18.54 3.76
C PHE A 27 1.22 -18.70 2.28
N ALA A 28 0.00 -18.36 1.88
CA ALA A 28 -0.29 -18.25 0.45
C ALA A 28 0.61 -17.14 -0.10
N PRO A 29 1.35 -17.36 -1.20
CA PRO A 29 2.06 -16.29 -1.86
C PRO A 29 1.04 -15.23 -2.25
N ARG A 30 0.92 -14.18 -1.44
CA ARG A 30 0.22 -12.99 -1.85
C ARG A 30 1.07 -12.44 -2.97
N SER A 31 0.69 -12.76 -4.21
CA SER A 31 1.17 -12.02 -5.37
C SER A 31 0.56 -10.63 -5.23
N ASP A 32 1.15 -9.84 -4.35
CA ASP A 32 0.86 -8.43 -4.17
C ASP A 32 1.45 -7.76 -5.40
N ARG A 33 0.74 -7.91 -6.53
CA ARG A 33 1.13 -7.28 -7.77
C ARG A 33 0.92 -5.80 -7.52
N ALA A 34 2.02 -5.11 -7.26
CA ALA A 34 2.05 -3.66 -7.20
C ALA A 34 1.29 -3.12 -8.42
N HIS A 35 0.30 -2.26 -8.15
CA HIS A 35 -0.54 -1.71 -9.20
C HIS A 35 0.36 -1.13 -10.29
N PRO A 36 0.12 -1.35 -11.59
CA PRO A 36 0.98 -0.83 -12.66
C PRO A 36 1.06 0.71 -12.69
N LEU A 37 0.23 1.39 -11.91
CA LEU A 37 0.24 2.84 -11.73
C LEU A 37 1.22 3.32 -10.66
N THR A 38 1.77 2.42 -9.84
CA THR A 38 2.70 2.80 -8.77
C THR A 38 3.97 3.44 -9.34
N ILE A 39 4.49 2.90 -10.45
CA ILE A 39 5.70 3.43 -11.12
C ILE A 39 5.47 4.86 -11.65
N PRO A 40 4.47 5.13 -12.51
CA PRO A 40 4.29 6.49 -13.02
C PRO A 40 3.92 7.49 -11.92
N VAL A 41 3.10 7.09 -10.93
CA VAL A 41 2.77 7.97 -9.78
C VAL A 41 4.01 8.30 -8.97
N PHE A 42 4.89 7.31 -8.73
CA PHE A 42 6.15 7.53 -8.04
C PHE A 42 7.07 8.48 -8.81
N VAL A 43 7.21 8.28 -10.13
CA VAL A 43 8.04 9.16 -10.98
C VAL A 43 7.54 10.60 -10.94
N VAL A 44 6.23 10.81 -11.08
CA VAL A 44 5.63 12.14 -10.99
C VAL A 44 5.89 12.75 -9.61
N SER A 45 5.68 11.98 -8.55
CA SER A 45 5.92 12.46 -7.18
C SER A 45 7.39 12.84 -6.95
N ALA A 46 8.32 12.02 -7.44
CA ALA A 46 9.75 12.32 -7.36
C ALA A 46 10.09 13.61 -8.11
N ILE A 47 9.54 13.82 -9.30
CA ILE A 47 9.73 15.06 -10.07
C ILE A 47 9.19 16.27 -9.30
N LEU A 48 8.02 16.15 -8.66
CA LEU A 48 7.47 17.24 -7.84
C LEU A 48 8.39 17.54 -6.66
N VAL A 49 8.83 16.53 -5.90
CA VAL A 49 9.70 16.73 -4.73
C VAL A 49 11.06 17.32 -5.13
N PHE A 50 11.71 16.78 -6.16
CA PHE A 50 12.96 17.38 -6.64
C PHE A 50 12.75 18.78 -7.24
N GLY A 51 11.60 19.00 -7.86
CA GLY A 51 11.18 20.30 -8.38
C GLY A 51 11.00 21.34 -7.27
N GLY A 52 10.33 21.01 -6.17
CA GLY A 52 10.14 21.95 -5.07
C GLY A 52 11.45 22.29 -4.36
N PHE A 53 12.33 21.30 -4.13
CA PHE A 53 13.70 21.56 -3.67
C PHE A 53 14.49 22.46 -4.63
N TYR A 54 14.34 22.26 -5.94
CA TYR A 54 14.97 23.13 -6.94
C TYR A 54 14.44 24.57 -6.88
N LEU A 55 13.12 24.77 -6.74
CA LEU A 55 12.54 26.11 -6.55
C LEU A 55 13.04 26.78 -5.26
N MET A 56 13.13 26.03 -4.16
CA MET A 56 13.69 26.54 -2.89
C MET A 56 15.17 26.92 -3.03
N GLY A 57 15.96 26.13 -3.77
CA GLY A 57 17.36 26.45 -4.06
C GLY A 57 17.54 27.67 -4.97
N LEU A 58 16.57 27.93 -5.86
CA LEU A 58 16.54 29.11 -6.72
C LEU A 58 16.03 30.37 -6.02
N ALA A 59 15.27 30.24 -4.94
CA ALA A 59 14.70 31.36 -4.20
C ALA A 59 15.70 32.50 -3.91
N PRO A 60 16.91 32.27 -3.38
CA PRO A 60 17.86 33.36 -3.12
C PRO A 60 18.45 33.99 -4.39
N SER A 61 18.30 33.37 -5.55
CA SER A 61 18.82 33.89 -6.82
C SER A 61 17.90 34.93 -7.47
N ILE A 62 16.65 35.07 -7.02
CA ILE A 62 15.66 35.93 -7.66
C ILE A 62 15.19 37.00 -6.67
N ALA A 63 15.79 38.18 -6.80
CA ALA A 63 15.48 39.33 -5.96
C ALA A 63 14.00 39.74 -6.04
N GLY A 64 13.35 39.89 -4.88
CA GLY A 64 11.94 40.32 -4.76
C GLY A 64 10.90 39.20 -4.88
N ALA A 65 11.31 37.97 -5.17
CA ALA A 65 10.42 36.80 -5.21
C ALA A 65 10.89 35.67 -4.29
N GLU A 66 11.90 35.89 -3.45
CA GLU A 66 12.59 34.88 -2.66
C GLU A 66 11.61 34.11 -1.78
N LEU A 67 10.81 34.84 -0.99
CA LEU A 67 9.83 34.23 -0.09
C LEU A 67 8.76 33.45 -0.86
N TRP A 68 8.28 33.99 -1.98
CA TRP A 68 7.24 33.36 -2.78
C TRP A 68 7.73 32.09 -3.48
N LEU A 69 8.96 32.10 -4.01
CA LEU A 69 9.59 30.94 -4.63
C LEU A 69 9.88 29.85 -3.61
N PHE A 70 10.34 30.24 -2.42
CA PHE A 70 10.57 29.31 -1.33
C PHE A 70 9.26 28.64 -0.87
N LEU A 71 8.21 29.43 -0.65
CA LEU A 71 6.88 28.91 -0.30
C LEU A 71 6.27 28.05 -1.41
N ALA A 72 6.44 28.45 -2.67
CA ALA A 72 6.00 27.65 -3.82
C ALA A 72 6.71 26.30 -3.85
N GLY A 73 8.01 26.26 -3.58
CA GLY A 73 8.76 25.00 -3.48
C GLY A 73 8.23 24.10 -2.36
N ILE A 74 7.96 24.64 -1.16
CA ILE A 74 7.34 23.88 -0.06
C ILE A 74 5.98 23.30 -0.47
N LEU A 75 5.15 24.11 -1.15
CA LEU A 75 3.83 23.69 -1.59
C LEU A 75 3.92 22.55 -2.62
N VAL A 76 4.83 22.68 -3.59
CA VAL A 76 5.08 21.64 -4.61
C VAL A 76 5.54 20.34 -3.96
N ASP A 77 6.45 20.39 -2.99
CA ASP A 77 6.91 19.21 -2.24
C ASP A 77 5.77 18.57 -1.45
N THR A 78 4.96 19.39 -0.79
CA THR A 78 3.78 18.92 -0.04
C THR A 78 2.83 18.15 -0.95
N ILE A 79 2.59 18.65 -2.17
CA ILE A 79 1.77 17.98 -3.18
C ILE A 79 2.44 16.70 -3.67
N GLY A 80 3.75 16.72 -3.93
CA GLY A 80 4.51 15.54 -4.34
C GLY A 80 4.43 14.40 -3.33
N PHE A 81 4.61 14.71 -2.04
CA PHE A 81 4.44 13.74 -0.96
C PHE A 81 3.00 13.29 -0.78
N TRP A 82 2.03 14.20 -0.91
CA TRP A 82 0.60 13.84 -0.85
C TRP A 82 0.21 12.88 -1.98
N ILE A 83 0.72 13.06 -3.19
CA ILE A 83 0.45 12.15 -4.31
C ILE A 83 1.11 10.78 -4.07
N ALA A 84 2.34 10.76 -3.57
CA ALA A 84 3.05 9.51 -3.28
C ALA A 84 2.39 8.68 -2.18
N PHE A 85 1.93 9.32 -1.10
CA PHE A 85 1.52 8.63 0.13
C PHE A 85 0.03 8.80 0.47
N GLY A 86 -0.56 9.96 0.17
CA GLY A 86 -1.95 10.29 0.51
C GLY A 86 -2.97 9.77 -0.49
N TRP A 87 -2.65 9.79 -1.79
CA TRP A 87 -3.59 9.35 -2.83
C TRP A 87 -4.00 7.86 -2.67
N TRP A 88 -3.14 7.01 -2.11
CA TRP A 88 -3.49 5.60 -1.88
C TRP A 88 -4.51 5.43 -0.74
N GLN A 89 -4.40 6.19 0.36
CA GLN A 89 -5.33 6.10 1.50
C GLN A 89 -6.74 6.63 1.18
N ALA A 90 -6.86 7.61 0.28
CA ALA A 90 -8.15 8.24 -0.05
C ALA A 90 -9.09 7.36 -0.90
N ARG A 91 -8.60 6.24 -1.46
CA ARG A 91 -9.42 5.33 -2.30
C ARG A 91 -10.13 4.25 -1.48
N ASP A 92 -9.72 4.08 -0.23
CA ASP A 92 -10.18 3.03 0.68
C ASP A 92 -11.19 3.55 1.73
N LEU A 93 -11.67 4.80 1.57
CA LEU A 93 -12.75 5.44 2.33
C LEU A 93 -14.01 5.58 1.47
#